data_AF-A0A7X9J5J8-F1
#
_entry.id   AF-A0A7X9J5J8-F1
#
_cell.length_a   1.000
_cell.length_b   1.000
_cell.length_c   1.000
_cell.angle_alpha   90.00
_cell.angle_beta   90.00
_cell.angle_gamma   90.00
#
_symmetry.space_group_name_H-M   'P 1'
#
loop_
_entity.id
_entity.type
_entity.pdbx_description
1 polymer ?
#
loop_
_entity_poly.entity_id
_entity_poly.type
_entity_poly.pdbx_seq_one_letter_code
_entity_poly.pdbx_strand_id
1 'polypeptide(L)'
;MKTNLWDILSVLVITCTLVVLMVVLIIFVNPRSSINPFPPPTSVPTIDIPTPTPTLVRLPPTWTPTPSPIPTQRPTSTPMPVATQLIINP
;
A
#
# COMPACT_ATOMS: atom_id res chain seq x y z
N MET A 1 -75.71 -3.75 0.49
CA MET A 1 -74.99 -4.87 -0.14
C MET A 1 -74.64 -5.87 0.96
N LYS A 2 -75.00 -7.14 0.82
CA LYS A 2 -74.81 -8.17 1.85
C LYS A 2 -73.50 -8.90 1.56
N THR A 3 -72.49 -8.65 2.39
CA THR A 3 -71.19 -9.34 2.29
C THR A 3 -71.37 -10.81 2.62
N ASN A 4 -70.96 -11.68 1.70
CA ASN A 4 -70.96 -13.13 1.94
C ASN A 4 -69.67 -13.52 2.69
N LEU A 5 -69.68 -14.67 3.36
CA LEU A 5 -68.50 -15.29 3.96
C LEU A 5 -67.34 -15.38 2.96
N TRP A 6 -67.63 -15.76 1.71
CA TRP A 6 -66.62 -15.86 0.65
C TRP A 6 -65.94 -14.53 0.32
N ASP A 7 -66.66 -13.41 0.39
CA ASP A 7 -66.07 -12.09 0.17
C ASP A 7 -65.07 -11.77 1.27
N ILE A 8 -65.42 -12.09 2.52
CA ILE A 8 -64.56 -11.87 3.69
C ILE A 8 -63.30 -12.74 3.59
N LEU A 9 -63.45 -14.02 3.26
CA LEU A 9 -62.32 -14.93 3.08
C LEU A 9 -61.42 -14.46 1.93
N SER A 10 -61.98 -13.97 0.84
CA SER A 10 -61.21 -13.46 -0.30
C SER A 10 -60.37 -12.24 0.09
N VAL A 11 -60.97 -11.28 0.80
CA VAL A 11 -60.23 -10.09 1.29
C VAL A 11 -59.14 -10.51 2.28
N LEU A 12 -59.42 -11.45 3.18
CA LEU A 12 -58.42 -11.96 4.13
C LEU A 12 -57.24 -12.62 3.42
N VAL A 13 -57.50 -13.48 2.43
CA VAL A 13 -56.46 -14.15 1.65
C VAL A 13 -55.60 -13.14 0.92
N ILE A 14 -56.22 -12.18 0.21
CA ILE A 14 -55.49 -11.11 -0.49
C ILE A 14 -54.61 -10.32 0.49
N THR A 15 -55.13 -9.99 1.67
CA THR A 15 -54.38 -9.27 2.71
C THR A 15 -53.19 -10.10 3.19
N CYS A 16 -53.37 -11.38 3.50
CA CYS A 16 -52.30 -12.28 3.90
C CYS A 16 -51.23 -12.42 2.80
N THR A 17 -51.64 -12.56 1.54
CA THR A 17 -50.72 -12.63 0.40
C THR A 17 -49.88 -11.35 0.29
N LEU A 18 -50.49 -10.18 0.51
CA LEU A 18 -49.79 -8.90 0.46
C LEU A 18 -48.76 -8.78 1.60
N VAL A 19 -49.11 -9.25 2.80
CA VAL A 19 -48.16 -9.32 3.93
C VAL A 19 -46.99 -10.23 3.62
N VAL A 20 -47.25 -11.44 3.10
CA VAL A 20 -46.18 -12.38 2.71
C VAL A 20 -45.27 -11.76 1.65
N LEU A 21 -45.84 -11.11 0.64
CA LEU A 21 -45.08 -10.43 -0.41
C LEU A 21 -44.18 -9.32 0.16
N MET A 22 -44.68 -8.53 1.10
CA MET A 22 -43.89 -7.51 1.78
C MET A 22 -42.73 -8.10 2.59
N VAL A 23 -42.97 -9.19 3.33
CA VAL A 23 -41.91 -9.88 4.08
C VAL A 23 -40.83 -10.39 3.13
N VAL A 24 -41.22 -11.03 2.02
CA VAL A 24 -40.27 -11.52 1.01
C VAL A 24 -39.48 -10.37 0.39
N LEU A 25 -40.12 -9.24 0.07
CA LEU A 25 -39.42 -8.05 -0.45
C LEU A 25 -38.41 -7.49 0.55
N ILE A 26 -38.75 -7.41 1.84
CA ILE A 26 -37.83 -6.96 2.89
C ILE A 26 -36.60 -7.87 2.96
N ILE A 27 -36.80 -9.19 2.91
CA ILE A 27 -35.71 -10.17 2.90
C ILE A 27 -34.87 -10.04 1.62
N PHE A 28 -35.50 -9.80 0.47
CA PHE A 28 -34.79 -9.62 -0.80
C PHE A 28 -33.90 -8.36 -0.80
N VAL A 29 -34.41 -7.23 -0.29
CA VAL A 29 -33.67 -5.97 -0.19
C VAL A 29 -32.57 -6.05 0.86
N ASN A 30 -32.85 -6.66 2.02
CA ASN A 30 -31.88 -6.87 3.09
C ASN A 30 -31.85 -8.33 3.53
N PRO A 31 -31.00 -9.17 2.92
CA PRO A 31 -30.93 -10.59 3.24
C PRO A 31 -30.38 -10.87 4.65
N ARG A 32 -29.75 -9.88 5.30
CA ARG A 32 -29.23 -9.98 6.67
C ARG A 32 -30.19 -9.47 7.74
N SER A 33 -31.45 -9.18 7.39
CA SER A 33 -32.49 -8.79 8.34
C SER A 33 -32.79 -9.89 9.36
N SER A 34 -33.15 -9.50 10.59
CA SER A 34 -33.56 -10.43 11.66
C SER A 34 -34.86 -11.17 11.35
N ILE A 35 -35.67 -10.68 10.40
CA ILE A 35 -36.89 -11.36 9.95
C ILE A 35 -36.59 -12.51 8.99
N ASN A 36 -35.39 -12.56 8.39
CA ASN A 36 -34.99 -13.64 7.51
C ASN A 36 -34.59 -14.85 8.37
N PRO A 37 -35.33 -15.98 8.33
CA PRO A 37 -34.95 -17.19 9.06
C PRO A 37 -33.70 -17.87 8.47
N PHE A 38 -33.30 -17.49 7.25
CA PHE A 38 -32.15 -18.05 6.55
C PHE A 38 -31.19 -16.93 6.11
N PRO A 39 -30.53 -16.22 7.04
CA PRO A 39 -29.57 -15.19 6.70
C PRO A 39 -28.33 -15.81 6.03
N PRO A 40 -27.69 -15.11 5.08
CA PRO A 40 -26.47 -15.58 4.46
C PRO A 40 -25.33 -15.68 5.49
N PRO A 41 -24.34 -16.57 5.29
CA PRO A 41 -23.18 -16.68 6.18
C PRO A 41 -22.49 -15.33 6.40
N THR A 42 -22.03 -15.09 7.62
CA THR A 42 -21.22 -13.92 7.95
C THR A 42 -19.95 -13.95 7.11
N SER A 43 -19.66 -12.87 6.39
CA SER A 43 -18.44 -12.76 5.58
C SER A 43 -17.21 -12.94 6.47
N VAL A 44 -16.26 -13.78 6.04
CA VAL A 44 -14.98 -13.94 6.73
C VAL A 44 -14.30 -12.58 6.80
N PRO A 45 -13.77 -12.16 7.96
CA PRO A 45 -13.06 -10.89 8.05
C PRO A 45 -11.91 -10.88 7.03
N THR A 46 -11.84 -9.84 6.21
CA THR A 46 -10.70 -9.61 5.32
C THR A 46 -9.47 -9.46 6.20
N ILE A 47 -8.52 -10.39 6.08
CA ILE A 47 -7.22 -10.25 6.71
C ILE A 47 -6.48 -9.18 5.90
N ASP A 48 -6.33 -7.99 6.46
CA ASP A 48 -5.46 -6.96 5.91
C ASP A 48 -4.01 -7.39 6.13
N ILE A 49 -3.46 -8.11 5.16
CA ILE A 49 -2.04 -8.46 5.14
C ILE A 49 -1.28 -7.20 4.67
N PRO A 50 -0.46 -6.55 5.52
CA PRO A 50 0.35 -5.45 5.06
C PRO A 50 1.28 -5.93 3.95
N THR A 51 1.25 -5.26 2.79
CA THR A 51 2.17 -5.57 1.70
C THR A 51 3.60 -5.30 2.19
N PRO A 52 4.56 -6.23 1.99
CA PRO A 52 5.95 -5.96 2.34
C PRO A 52 6.44 -4.81 1.46
N THR A 53 6.52 -3.61 2.04
CA THR A 53 7.16 -2.49 1.36
C THR A 53 8.64 -2.84 1.24
N PRO A 54 9.21 -2.97 0.03
CA PRO A 54 10.61 -3.34 -0.10
C PRO A 54 11.46 -2.23 0.49
N THR A 55 12.09 -2.50 1.63
CA THR A 55 13.09 -1.61 2.20
C THR A 55 14.30 -1.66 1.27
N LEU A 56 14.63 -0.55 0.61
CA LEU A 56 15.79 -0.45 -0.26
C LEU A 56 17.06 -0.74 0.56
N VAL A 57 17.77 -1.81 0.23
CA VAL A 57 19.11 -2.10 0.77
C VAL A 57 20.06 -1.05 0.19
N ARG A 58 20.30 0.03 0.94
CA ARG A 58 21.33 1.03 0.62
C ARG A 58 22.48 0.91 1.59
N LEU A 59 23.70 1.05 1.07
CA LEU A 59 24.87 1.20 1.94
C LEU A 59 24.75 2.51 2.73
N PRO A 60 25.25 2.57 3.98
CA PRO A 60 25.44 3.86 4.64
C PRO A 60 26.34 4.75 3.78
N PRO A 61 26.18 6.08 3.80
CA PRO A 61 27.06 6.97 3.05
C PRO A 61 28.51 6.80 3.54
N THR A 62 29.34 6.14 2.75
CA THR A 62 30.79 6.07 2.99
C THR A 62 31.38 7.40 2.56
N TRP A 63 31.51 8.33 3.51
CA TRP A 63 32.27 9.55 3.28
C TRP A 63 33.76 9.21 3.34
N THR A 64 34.46 9.35 2.21
CA THR A 64 35.92 9.39 2.19
C THR A 64 36.36 10.70 2.83
N PRO A 65 37.21 10.72 3.88
CA PRO A 65 37.70 11.96 4.45
C PRO A 65 38.52 12.72 3.39
N THR A 66 38.18 13.99 3.18
CA THR A 66 38.95 14.88 2.30
C THR A 66 40.36 15.06 2.87
N PRO A 67 41.44 14.82 2.10
CA PRO A 67 42.79 15.02 2.61
C PRO A 67 43.02 16.52 2.92
N SER A 68 43.61 16.80 4.08
CA SER A 68 44.01 18.16 4.46
C SER A 68 45.05 18.68 3.47
N PRO A 69 44.93 19.93 2.98
CA PRO A 69 45.93 20.49 2.08
C PRO A 69 47.25 20.68 2.84
N ILE A 70 48.28 19.94 2.43
CA ILE A 70 49.66 20.18 2.87
C ILE A 70 50.21 21.35 2.04
N PRO A 71 50.79 22.41 2.66
CA PRO A 71 51.35 23.52 1.91
C PRO A 71 52.54 23.06 1.07
N THR A 72 52.54 23.44 -0.21
CA THR A 72 53.61 23.15 -1.17
C THR A 72 54.92 23.81 -0.70
N GLN A 73 55.98 23.00 -0.52
CA GLN A 73 57.29 23.52 -0.18
C GLN A 73 57.87 24.34 -1.33
N ARG A 74 58.43 25.52 -1.03
CA ARG A 74 59.00 26.44 -2.02
C ARG A 74 60.29 25.84 -2.62
N PRO A 75 60.51 25.90 -3.94
CA PRO A 75 61.75 25.41 -4.53
C PRO A 75 62.96 26.21 -4.01
N THR A 76 64.01 25.49 -3.59
CA THR A 76 65.30 26.06 -3.17
C THR A 76 66.17 26.28 -4.41
N SER A 77 66.92 27.39 -4.47
CA SER A 77 67.73 27.73 -5.65
C SER A 77 68.84 26.68 -5.87
N THR A 78 68.83 26.02 -7.01
CA THR A 78 69.89 25.13 -7.47
C THR A 78 71.20 25.93 -7.64
N PRO A 79 72.35 25.46 -7.12
CA PRO A 79 73.64 26.11 -7.39
C PRO A 79 73.97 26.06 -8.89
N MET A 80 74.65 27.09 -9.41
CA MET A 80 75.04 27.15 -10.81
C MET A 80 76.03 26.01 -11.15
N PRO A 81 75.91 25.38 -12.33
CA PRO A 81 76.85 24.35 -12.76
C PRO A 81 78.25 24.93 -12.97
N VAL A 82 79.27 24.24 -12.45
CA VAL A 82 80.69 24.53 -12.75
C VAL A 82 81.07 23.76 -14.00
N ALA A 83 81.72 24.43 -14.96
CA ALA A 83 82.18 23.77 -16.19
C ALA A 83 83.31 22.79 -15.88
N THR A 84 83.07 21.50 -16.15
CA THR A 84 84.08 20.45 -16.08
C THR A 84 85.04 20.60 -17.28
N GLN A 85 86.34 20.68 -17.02
CA GLN A 85 87.35 20.72 -18.08
C GLN A 85 87.44 19.34 -18.76
N LEU A 86 87.29 19.31 -20.09
CA LEU A 86 87.42 18.10 -20.88
C LEU A 86 88.90 17.82 -21.14
N ILE A 87 89.45 16.83 -20.43
CA ILE A 87 90.79 16.29 -20.75
C ILE A 87 90.60 15.24 -21.85
N ILE A 88 91.00 15.57 -23.07
CA ILE A 88 91.10 14.62 -24.18
C ILE A 88 92.54 14.10 -24.23
N ASN A 89 92.71 12.81 -23.95
CA ASN A 89 93.98 12.12 -24.16
C ASN A 89 94.04 11.60 -25.60
N PRO A 90 95.17 11.75 -26.32
CA PRO A 90 95.31 11.38 -27.73
C PRO A 90 95.25 9.86 -27.98
#